data_AF-A0A967VL53-F1
#
_entry.id   AF-A0A967VL53-F1
#
_cell.length_a   1.000
_cell.length_b   1.000
_cell.length_c   1.000
_cell.angle_alpha   90.00
_cell.angle_beta   90.00
_cell.angle_gamma   90.00
#
_symmetry.space_group_name_H-M   'P 1'
#
loop_
_entity.id
_entity.type
_entity.pdbx_description
1 polymer ?
#
loop_
_entity_poly.entity_id
_entity_poly.type
_entity_poly.pdbx_seq_one_letter_code
_entity_poly.pdbx_strand_id
1 'polypeptide(L)'
;ASVVAGLMEEGLGPLLAGRDPMDTGVIWDSLYNWTRDQGQKGVTISAISAVDIALWDIKGKALGLPVYKLLGGAYRTRARAYATGLYEPQGVPSIVDALVEEAVGYRDAGFTGMKLKVGYGLATDETYVRAIREAIGDDVALMV
;
A
#
# COMPACT_ATOMS: atom_id res chain seq x y z
N ALA A 1 7.49 -22.60 8.96
CA ALA A 1 7.53 -21.13 8.77
C ALA A 1 6.95 -20.80 7.40
N SER A 2 6.31 -19.63 7.20
CA SER A 2 5.92 -19.20 5.85
C SER A 2 7.18 -19.00 5.00
N VAL A 3 7.07 -19.08 3.66
CA VAL A 3 8.21 -18.84 2.75
C VAL A 3 8.90 -17.50 3.04
N VAL A 4 8.11 -16.50 3.43
CA VAL A 4 8.61 -15.16 3.80
C VAL A 4 9.42 -15.22 5.10
N ALA A 5 8.92 -15.89 6.13
CA ALA A 5 9.63 -16.02 7.41
C ALA A 5 10.94 -16.79 7.25
N GLY A 6 10.94 -17.89 6.47
CA GLY A 6 12.17 -18.63 6.16
C GLY A 6 13.20 -17.78 5.41
N LEU A 7 12.76 -17.02 4.40
CA LEU A 7 13.66 -16.09 3.70
C LEU A 7 14.24 -15.01 4.62
N MET A 8 13.44 -14.50 5.56
CA MET A 8 13.91 -13.49 6.52
C MET A 8 14.91 -14.06 7.52
N GLU A 9 14.59 -15.19 8.15
CA GLU A 9 15.39 -15.75 9.24
C GLU A 9 16.66 -16.46 8.72
N GLU A 10 16.52 -17.25 7.67
CA GLU A 10 17.61 -18.11 7.16
C GLU A 10 18.37 -17.45 6.00
N GLY A 11 17.72 -16.57 5.24
CA GLY A 11 18.31 -15.91 4.07
C GLY A 11 18.90 -14.55 4.39
N LEU A 12 18.05 -13.55 4.67
CA LEU A 12 18.48 -12.15 4.82
C LEU A 12 19.08 -11.86 6.20
N GLY A 13 18.57 -12.51 7.27
CA GLY A 13 18.99 -12.29 8.66
C GLY A 13 20.52 -12.40 8.88
N PRO A 14 21.17 -13.49 8.42
CA PRO A 14 22.62 -13.63 8.53
C PRO A 14 23.41 -12.51 7.82
N LEU A 15 22.87 -11.93 6.75
CA LEU A 15 23.49 -10.82 6.01
C LEU A 15 23.34 -9.46 6.71
N LEU A 16 22.46 -9.39 7.72
CA LEU A 16 22.16 -8.18 8.48
C LEU A 16 22.90 -8.12 9.83
N ALA A 17 23.25 -9.27 10.39
CA ALA A 17 23.86 -9.34 11.72
C ALA A 17 25.17 -8.52 11.81
N GLY A 18 25.29 -7.71 12.86
CA GLY A 18 26.48 -6.89 13.13
C GLY A 18 26.63 -5.63 12.26
N ARG A 19 25.68 -5.35 11.38
CA ARG A 19 25.71 -4.15 10.53
C ARG A 19 25.13 -2.93 11.23
N ASP A 20 25.66 -1.76 10.88
CA ASP A 20 25.12 -0.49 11.35
C ASP A 20 23.80 -0.19 10.61
N PRO A 21 22.66 -0.05 11.32
CA PRO A 21 21.37 0.29 10.70
C PRO A 21 21.36 1.68 10.04
N MET A 22 22.32 2.55 10.35
CA MET A 22 22.49 3.85 9.71
C MET A 22 22.93 3.74 8.25
N ASP A 23 23.60 2.65 7.88
CA ASP A 23 24.06 2.35 6.53
C ASP A 23 22.95 1.77 5.63
N THR A 24 21.72 2.30 5.74
CA THR A 24 20.51 1.77 5.08
C THR A 24 20.70 1.51 3.57
N GLY A 25 21.28 2.46 2.83
CA GLY A 25 21.52 2.30 1.39
C GLY A 25 22.52 1.18 1.07
N VAL A 26 23.60 1.07 1.85
CA VAL A 26 24.59 -0.02 1.72
C VAL A 26 23.95 -1.36 2.06
N ILE A 27 23.04 -1.40 3.04
CA ILE A 27 22.30 -2.61 3.38
C ILE A 27 21.44 -3.03 2.20
N TRP A 28 20.62 -2.11 1.69
CA TRP A 28 19.73 -2.36 0.58
C TRP A 28 20.47 -2.86 -0.67
N ASP A 29 21.54 -2.16 -1.09
CA ASP A 29 22.32 -2.53 -2.27
C ASP A 29 22.97 -3.90 -2.12
N SER A 30 23.46 -4.23 -0.92
CA SER A 30 24.05 -5.53 -0.63
C SER A 30 23.01 -6.65 -0.74
N LEU A 31 21.83 -6.49 -0.14
CA LEU A 31 20.77 -7.50 -0.19
C LEU A 31 20.22 -7.67 -1.61
N TYR A 32 20.01 -6.56 -2.32
CA TYR A 32 19.54 -6.59 -3.70
C TYR A 32 20.54 -7.30 -4.61
N ASN A 33 21.83 -6.97 -4.52
CA ASN A 33 22.84 -7.62 -5.36
C ASN A 33 23.05 -9.10 -4.99
N TRP A 34 22.99 -9.46 -3.71
CA TRP A 34 23.08 -10.86 -3.29
C TRP A 34 21.91 -11.72 -3.81
N THR A 35 20.71 -11.13 -3.87
CA THR A 35 19.52 -11.83 -4.37
C THR A 35 19.26 -11.65 -5.88
N ARG A 36 20.11 -10.89 -6.58
CA ARG A 36 19.78 -10.31 -7.90
C ARG A 36 19.33 -11.32 -8.95
N ASP A 37 19.90 -12.52 -8.99
CA ASP A 37 19.62 -13.47 -10.06
C ASP A 37 18.17 -13.96 -10.03
N GLN A 38 17.55 -14.02 -8.84
CA GLN A 38 16.19 -14.57 -8.66
C GLN A 38 15.27 -13.66 -7.83
N GLY A 39 15.77 -12.52 -7.34
CA GLY A 39 15.13 -11.72 -6.28
C GLY A 39 14.59 -10.37 -6.72
N GLN A 40 14.66 -10.04 -8.02
CA GLN A 40 14.28 -8.71 -8.54
C GLN A 40 12.78 -8.41 -8.39
N LYS A 41 11.95 -9.43 -8.13
CA LYS A 41 10.49 -9.34 -7.99
C LYS A 41 9.97 -10.34 -6.95
N GLY A 42 8.68 -10.26 -6.64
CA GLY A 42 7.99 -11.25 -5.81
C GLY A 42 8.37 -11.18 -4.33
N VAL A 43 8.47 -12.34 -3.70
CA VAL A 43 8.67 -12.47 -2.25
C VAL A 43 9.99 -11.85 -1.80
N THR A 44 11.05 -11.97 -2.61
CA THR A 44 12.38 -11.52 -2.23
C THR A 44 12.49 -10.01 -2.11
N ILE A 45 12.05 -9.26 -3.13
CA ILE A 45 12.06 -7.79 -3.05
C ILE A 45 11.09 -7.28 -1.98
N SER A 46 10.00 -8.01 -1.71
CA SER A 46 9.08 -7.71 -0.60
C SER A 46 9.76 -7.87 0.76
N ALA A 47 10.59 -8.91 0.92
CA ALA A 47 11.37 -9.11 2.15
C ALA A 47 12.44 -8.02 2.33
N ILE A 48 13.16 -7.65 1.26
CA ILE A 48 14.09 -6.51 1.28
C ILE A 48 13.37 -5.22 1.68
N SER A 49 12.14 -5.01 1.19
CA SER A 49 11.33 -3.83 1.53
C SER A 49 10.97 -3.78 3.02
N ALA A 50 10.65 -4.92 3.63
CA ALA A 50 10.38 -4.98 5.06
C ALA A 50 11.62 -4.68 5.91
N VAL A 51 12.81 -5.14 5.48
CA VAL A 51 14.08 -4.77 6.11
C VAL A 51 14.34 -3.27 5.99
N ASP A 52 14.19 -2.70 4.80
CA ASP A 52 14.41 -1.26 4.55
C ASP A 52 13.52 -0.38 5.44
N ILE A 53 12.22 -0.68 5.51
CA ILE A 53 11.27 0.02 6.39
C ILE A 53 11.70 -0.05 7.85
N ALA A 54 12.14 -1.22 8.33
CA ALA A 54 12.61 -1.39 9.71
C ALA A 54 13.88 -0.57 9.98
N LEU A 55 14.81 -0.50 9.04
CA LEU A 55 16.01 0.32 9.15
C LEU A 55 15.69 1.82 9.20
N TRP A 56 14.74 2.28 8.38
CA TRP A 56 14.26 3.67 8.42
C TRP A 56 13.56 4.01 9.75
N ASP A 57 12.79 3.07 10.30
CA ASP A 57 12.16 3.23 11.62
C ASP A 57 13.21 3.30 12.75
N ILE A 58 14.20 2.40 12.75
CA ILE A 58 15.33 2.43 13.69
C ILE A 58 16.07 3.77 13.59
N LYS A 59 16.41 4.20 12.38
CA LYS A 59 17.10 5.47 12.13
C LYS A 59 16.29 6.67 12.65
N GLY A 60 14.97 6.69 12.39
CA GLY A 60 14.06 7.71 12.92
C GLY A 60 14.04 7.73 14.45
N LYS A 61 13.87 6.57 15.08
CA LYS A 61 13.84 6.42 16.54
C LYS A 61 15.16 6.83 17.19
N ALA A 62 16.29 6.40 16.64
CA ALA A 62 17.62 6.73 17.16
C ALA A 62 17.95 8.23 17.07
N LEU A 63 17.44 8.91 16.03
CA LEU A 63 17.64 10.36 15.84
C LEU A 63 16.54 11.22 16.46
N GLY A 64 15.48 10.62 17.01
CA GLY A 64 14.31 11.35 17.51
C GLY A 64 13.55 12.12 16.43
N LEU A 65 13.62 11.67 15.16
CA LEU A 65 13.03 12.35 14.02
C LEU A 65 12.00 11.45 13.31
N PRO A 66 10.87 12.01 12.85
CA PRO A 66 9.96 11.27 11.98
C PRO A 66 10.64 11.03 10.61
N VAL A 67 10.37 9.87 9.99
CA VAL A 67 11.02 9.45 8.73
C VAL A 67 10.92 10.49 7.61
N TYR A 68 9.78 11.19 7.47
CA TYR A 68 9.64 12.21 6.43
C TYR A 68 10.65 13.37 6.57
N LYS A 69 11.14 13.67 7.79
CA LYS A 69 12.19 14.67 8.01
C LYS A 69 13.55 14.16 7.51
N LEU A 70 13.83 12.88 7.74
CA LEU A 70 15.04 12.23 7.24
C LEU A 70 15.05 12.15 5.71
N LEU A 71 13.89 12.05 5.07
CA LEU A 71 13.71 12.04 3.61
C LEU A 71 13.79 13.44 2.95
N GLY A 72 14.22 14.46 3.68
CA GLY A 72 14.36 15.83 3.17
C GLY A 72 13.25 16.80 3.59
N GLY A 73 12.31 16.37 4.44
CA GLY A 73 11.28 17.21 5.01
C GLY A 73 9.95 17.19 4.27
N ALA A 74 9.00 17.99 4.77
CA ALA A 74 7.63 18.01 4.28
C ALA A 74 7.39 19.23 3.37
N TYR A 75 7.08 18.99 2.10
CA TYR A 75 6.49 20.01 1.22
C TYR A 75 5.01 20.29 1.54
N ARG A 76 4.35 19.36 2.23
CA ARG A 76 2.98 19.49 2.72
C ARG A 76 2.83 18.76 4.05
N THR A 77 2.03 19.30 4.95
CA THR A 77 1.74 18.71 6.28
C THR A 77 0.42 17.94 6.31
N ARG A 78 -0.34 17.98 5.22
CA ARG A 78 -1.56 17.19 4.99
C ARG A 78 -1.54 16.59 3.59
N ALA A 79 -2.02 15.36 3.45
CA ALA A 79 -2.18 14.68 2.18
C ALA A 79 -3.64 14.24 2.04
N ARG A 80 -4.21 14.42 0.84
CA ARG A 80 -5.56 13.93 0.54
C ARG A 80 -5.50 12.41 0.40
N ALA A 81 -6.27 11.70 1.23
CA ALA A 81 -6.49 10.27 1.09
C ALA A 81 -7.70 10.02 0.18
N TYR A 82 -7.69 8.88 -0.51
CA TYR A 82 -8.87 8.33 -1.18
C TYR A 82 -9.20 6.98 -0.56
N ALA A 83 -10.48 6.65 -0.45
CA ALA A 83 -10.92 5.36 0.04
C ALA A 83 -10.70 4.28 -1.03
N THR A 84 -10.07 3.17 -0.66
CA THR A 84 -9.94 2.00 -1.54
C THR A 84 -10.82 0.89 -0.98
N GLY A 85 -11.75 0.42 -1.81
CA GLY A 85 -12.82 -0.49 -1.40
C GLY A 85 -13.64 -0.84 -2.63
N LEU A 86 -14.96 -0.92 -2.47
CA LEU A 86 -15.92 -1.09 -3.57
C LEU A 86 -15.58 -2.35 -4.40
N TYR A 87 -15.34 -3.45 -3.70
CA TYR A 87 -15.19 -4.77 -4.29
C TYR A 87 -16.57 -5.41 -4.42
N GLU A 88 -16.80 -6.21 -5.46
CA GLU A 88 -18.06 -6.93 -5.61
C GLU A 88 -18.34 -7.82 -4.38
N PRO A 89 -19.34 -7.47 -3.54
CA PRO A 89 -19.65 -8.22 -2.34
C PRO A 89 -20.35 -9.53 -2.72
N GLN A 90 -20.13 -10.57 -1.90
CA GLN A 90 -20.71 -11.88 -2.11
C GLN A 90 -21.94 -12.09 -1.22
N GLY A 91 -22.95 -12.80 -1.74
CA GLY A 91 -24.12 -13.20 -0.95
C GLY A 91 -25.09 -12.05 -0.60
N VAL A 92 -25.05 -10.94 -1.33
CA VAL A 92 -25.97 -9.82 -1.15
C VAL A 92 -27.13 -9.85 -2.16
N PRO A 93 -28.31 -9.30 -1.82
CA PRO A 93 -29.44 -9.25 -2.76
C PRO A 93 -29.20 -8.36 -3.98
N SER A 94 -28.40 -7.30 -3.83
CA SER A 94 -28.06 -6.34 -4.88
C SER A 94 -26.63 -5.84 -4.67
N ILE A 95 -25.76 -6.15 -5.62
CA ILE A 95 -24.38 -5.66 -5.62
C ILE A 95 -24.33 -4.15 -5.79
N VAL A 96 -25.17 -3.61 -6.67
CA VAL A 96 -25.21 -2.17 -6.95
C VAL A 96 -25.56 -1.38 -5.70
N ASP A 97 -26.60 -1.80 -4.96
CA ASP A 97 -27.03 -1.09 -3.75
C ASP A 97 -25.95 -1.15 -2.67
N ALA A 98 -25.29 -2.30 -2.50
CA ALA A 98 -24.20 -2.46 -1.54
C ALA A 98 -22.99 -1.58 -1.89
N LEU A 99 -22.63 -1.48 -3.17
CA LEU A 99 -21.54 -0.60 -3.64
C LEU A 99 -21.91 0.88 -3.47
N VAL A 100 -23.15 1.25 -3.74
CA VAL A 100 -23.65 2.62 -3.54
C VAL A 100 -23.64 2.98 -2.05
N GLU A 101 -24.11 2.09 -1.17
CA GLU A 101 -24.09 2.27 0.27
C GLU A 101 -22.66 2.48 0.80
N GLU A 102 -21.72 1.63 0.38
CA GLU A 102 -20.30 1.76 0.75
C GLU A 102 -19.71 3.10 0.25
N ALA A 103 -19.99 3.49 -0.99
CA ALA A 103 -19.51 4.73 -1.59
C ALA A 103 -20.06 5.98 -0.87
N VAL A 104 -21.35 5.99 -0.56
CA VAL A 104 -21.99 7.03 0.25
C VAL A 104 -21.37 7.07 1.65
N GLY A 105 -21.12 5.90 2.26
CA GLY A 105 -20.43 5.81 3.54
C GLY A 105 -19.05 6.45 3.53
N TYR A 106 -18.25 6.25 2.46
CA TYR A 106 -16.97 6.94 2.32
C TYR A 106 -17.10 8.45 2.20
N ARG A 107 -18.05 8.94 1.39
CA ARG A 107 -18.32 10.38 1.27
C ARG A 107 -18.71 10.97 2.63
N ASP A 108 -19.62 10.32 3.33
CA ASP A 108 -20.14 10.79 4.61
C ASP A 108 -19.07 10.74 5.72
N ALA A 109 -18.09 9.83 5.61
CA ALA A 109 -16.87 9.81 6.41
C ALA A 109 -15.85 10.91 6.03
N GLY A 110 -16.16 11.75 5.04
CA GLY A 110 -15.36 12.90 4.62
C GLY A 110 -14.30 12.61 3.54
N PHE A 111 -14.33 11.43 2.92
CA PHE A 111 -13.44 11.16 1.79
C PHE A 111 -13.90 11.95 0.56
N THR A 112 -13.00 12.77 0.02
CA THR A 112 -13.22 13.50 -1.23
C THR A 112 -12.77 12.71 -2.47
N GLY A 113 -12.44 11.42 -2.30
CA GLY A 113 -12.06 10.54 -3.38
C GLY A 113 -12.17 9.07 -2.99
N MET A 114 -12.49 8.21 -3.96
CA MET A 114 -12.57 6.77 -3.77
C MET A 114 -12.25 6.02 -5.07
N LYS A 115 -11.90 4.73 -4.96
CA LYS A 115 -11.59 3.87 -6.11
C LYS A 115 -12.47 2.63 -6.13
N LEU A 116 -13.20 2.46 -7.22
CA LEU A 116 -13.99 1.28 -7.53
C LEU A 116 -13.08 0.16 -8.04
N LYS A 117 -13.29 -1.08 -7.58
CA LYS A 117 -12.67 -2.23 -8.24
C LYS A 117 -13.43 -2.54 -9.53
N VAL A 118 -12.73 -2.51 -10.66
CA VAL A 118 -13.23 -2.95 -11.96
C VAL A 118 -12.55 -4.25 -12.41
N GLY A 119 -13.05 -4.80 -13.52
CA GLY A 119 -12.59 -6.07 -14.10
C GLY A 119 -13.63 -7.18 -14.03
N TYR A 120 -14.90 -6.83 -13.77
CA TYR A 120 -16.03 -7.77 -13.75
C TYR A 120 -16.74 -7.86 -15.11
N GLY A 121 -16.31 -7.04 -16.08
CA GLY A 121 -16.82 -7.02 -17.45
C GLY A 121 -17.38 -5.64 -17.78
N LEU A 122 -17.18 -5.18 -19.02
CA LEU A 122 -17.44 -3.78 -19.39
C LEU A 122 -18.84 -3.28 -19.03
N ALA A 123 -19.88 -4.06 -19.34
CA ALA A 123 -21.27 -3.66 -19.06
C ALA A 123 -21.58 -3.61 -17.55
N THR A 124 -21.02 -4.55 -16.80
CA THR A 124 -21.15 -4.62 -15.34
C THR A 124 -20.41 -3.45 -14.69
N ASP A 125 -19.15 -3.24 -15.07
CA ASP A 125 -18.31 -2.16 -14.55
C ASP A 125 -18.93 -0.79 -14.90
N GLU A 126 -19.49 -0.60 -16.10
CA GLU A 126 -20.21 0.63 -16.47
C GLU A 126 -21.43 0.86 -15.57
N THR A 127 -22.19 -0.20 -15.28
CA THR A 127 -23.35 -0.13 -14.38
C THR A 127 -22.94 0.33 -12.98
N TYR A 128 -21.87 -0.25 -12.44
CA TYR A 128 -21.34 0.10 -11.11
C TYR A 128 -20.83 1.55 -11.08
N VAL A 129 -20.00 1.94 -12.07
CA VAL A 129 -19.46 3.30 -12.17
C VAL A 129 -20.59 4.32 -12.23
N ARG A 130 -21.60 4.09 -13.07
CA ARG A 130 -22.74 5.00 -13.23
C ARG A 130 -23.53 5.16 -11.94
N ALA A 131 -23.89 4.05 -11.29
CA ALA A 131 -24.67 4.06 -10.05
C ALA A 131 -23.92 4.75 -8.90
N ILE A 132 -22.64 4.40 -8.70
CA ILE A 132 -21.80 5.05 -7.68
C ILE A 132 -21.67 6.54 -8.00
N ARG A 133 -21.44 6.89 -9.27
CA ARG A 133 -21.24 8.30 -9.64
C ARG A 133 -22.48 9.13 -9.31
N GLU A 134 -23.66 8.65 -9.68
CA GLU A 134 -24.94 9.31 -9.38
C GLU A 134 -25.13 9.52 -7.87
N ALA A 135 -24.80 8.51 -7.06
CA ALA A 135 -25.01 8.55 -5.61
C ALA A 135 -24.09 9.52 -4.87
N ILE A 136 -22.83 9.64 -5.29
CA ILE A 136 -21.83 10.45 -4.57
C ILE A 136 -21.64 11.86 -5.14
N GLY A 137 -22.21 12.15 -6.31
CA GLY A 137 -22.17 13.47 -6.97
C GLY A 137 -20.82 13.80 -7.61
N ASP A 138 -20.77 14.88 -8.38
CA ASP A 138 -19.62 15.19 -9.27
C ASP A 138 -18.36 15.67 -8.54
N ASP A 139 -18.49 16.22 -7.33
CA ASP A 139 -17.38 16.81 -6.57
C ASP A 139 -16.43 15.77 -5.94
N VAL A 140 -16.89 14.52 -5.78
CA VAL A 140 -16.08 13.44 -5.22
C VAL A 140 -15.31 12.75 -6.34
N ALA A 141 -13.99 12.65 -6.22
CA ALA A 141 -13.17 11.96 -7.21
C ALA A 141 -13.48 10.46 -7.21
N LEU A 142 -13.81 9.90 -8.38
CA LEU A 142 -14.02 8.48 -8.58
C LEU A 142 -12.94 7.93 -9.51
N MET A 143 -12.13 7.00 -9.01
CA MET A 143 -11.12 6.27 -9.77
C MET A 143 -11.60 4.84 -10.09
N VAL A 144 -11.01 4.24 -11.13
CA VAL A 144 -11.18 2.82 -11.52
C VAL A 144 -9.84 2.14 -11.71
#